data_AF-A0A9Q9AMM9-F1
#
_entry.id   AF-A0A9Q9AMM9-F1
#
_cell.length_a   1.000
_cell.length_b   1.000
_cell.length_c   1.000
_cell.angle_alpha   90.00
_cell.angle_beta   90.00
_cell.angle_gamma   90.00
#
_symmetry.space_group_name_H-M   'P 1'
#
loop_
_entity.id
_entity.type
_entity.pdbx_description
1 polymer ?
#
loop_
_entity_poly.entity_id
_entity_poly.type
_entity_poly.pdbx_seq_one_letter_code
_entity_poly.pdbx_strand_id
1 'polypeptide(L)'
;MGTLRPNGTFNRNLKQDNEISSKGAIASSTVETNNSIAREQLRGQARWIRDVLDPQVARDGQDALHSDDLLTMDEILRELLESNIDREDILYSRIHLAVSMVAGLATRWPRKLIEKCDLLKEVWSERFGRLQDILLYEPGGRLHGICKPEDVDKEKLVVKWLKTPGVRLSPMVARKAGHLGFEPGDWWISPLFAYRDGIIDSGSSEGGIVCDGEAAYAVVMTGGDEVFGGDGETIRYRARSNDPGRYRLSAASIESRHPIRILRSHTLNSMWKPRTGLRYEGLYKITGWSVKHNTRTNEVDFVVKFRRLPAQAAFETVLARPWTEEVEDYREYKRLRDLKRSKSKENKKSDTVNPVPVIDGMLHLRRAGVPSLEGDDQPSCNSSSESECYGESAGSGPPLPARCSRHDSVQQEGESSQHPEQLARSAYWIRRTSSSVSVQTVCHRQRTPSEAEIAAQLAVASWDQR
;
A
#
# COMPACT_ATOMS: atom_id res chain seq x y z
N MET A 1 10.86 21.91 -29.70
CA MET A 1 10.20 22.65 -28.59
C MET A 1 10.59 21.95 -27.31
N GLY A 2 11.49 22.56 -26.53
CA GLY A 2 12.06 21.97 -25.31
C GLY A 2 11.05 21.98 -24.16
N THR A 3 10.85 20.82 -23.54
CA THR A 3 10.10 20.69 -22.30
C THR A 3 11.03 20.96 -21.13
N LEU A 4 10.79 22.08 -20.45
CA LEU A 4 11.40 22.43 -19.16
C LEU A 4 11.12 21.30 -18.15
N ARG A 5 12.17 20.64 -17.67
CA ARG A 5 12.10 19.70 -16.54
C ARG A 5 12.25 20.48 -15.22
N PRO A 6 11.59 20.06 -14.13
CA PRO A 6 11.76 20.69 -12.82
C PRO A 6 13.17 20.39 -12.28
N ASN A 7 13.89 21.45 -11.91
CA ASN A 7 15.17 21.38 -11.21
C ASN A 7 14.97 20.72 -9.84
N GLY A 8 15.20 19.41 -9.77
CA GLY A 8 15.42 18.68 -8.52
C GLY A 8 16.84 18.94 -8.01
N THR A 9 17.15 20.19 -7.66
CA THR A 9 18.37 20.51 -6.92
C THR A 9 18.27 19.86 -5.55
N PHE A 10 19.00 18.77 -5.37
CA PHE A 10 19.25 18.17 -4.07
C PHE A 10 19.87 19.24 -3.17
N ASN A 11 19.20 19.55 -2.05
CA ASN A 11 19.62 20.59 -1.11
C ASN A 11 21.00 20.26 -0.54
N ARG A 12 22.04 20.87 -1.12
CA ARG A 12 23.38 20.97 -0.54
C ARG A 12 23.34 22.06 0.53
N ASN A 13 22.81 21.78 1.71
CA ASN A 13 23.00 22.63 2.90
C ASN A 13 22.83 21.79 4.17
N LEU A 14 23.86 21.01 4.48
CA LEU A 14 24.15 20.54 5.83
C LEU A 14 25.62 20.86 6.08
N LYS A 15 25.92 22.13 6.38
CA LYS A 15 27.20 22.50 6.97
C LYS A 15 27.05 23.74 7.87
N GLN A 16 27.48 23.54 9.11
CA GLN A 16 27.95 24.49 10.11
C GLN A 16 26.94 25.48 10.70
N ASP A 17 26.43 25.11 11.88
CA ASP A 17 26.39 26.01 13.03
C ASP A 17 26.95 25.25 14.24
N ASN A 18 28.20 25.53 14.59
CA ASN A 18 28.79 25.10 15.86
C ASN A 18 29.83 26.14 16.26
N GLU A 19 29.36 27.27 16.81
CA GLU A 19 30.22 28.21 17.53
C GLU A 19 30.47 27.66 18.95
N ILE A 20 31.73 27.33 19.22
CA ILE A 20 32.21 26.93 20.54
C ILE A 20 32.74 28.16 21.27
N SER A 21 32.19 28.39 22.47
CA SER A 21 32.78 29.23 23.50
C SER A 21 34.00 28.53 24.11
N SER A 22 35.10 29.27 24.16
CA SER A 22 36.43 28.90 24.63
C SER A 22 36.50 28.45 26.09
N LYS A 23 37.27 27.38 26.38
CA LYS A 23 38.36 27.34 27.37
C LYS A 23 39.10 26.00 27.30
N GLY A 24 40.44 26.07 27.31
CA GLY A 24 41.32 25.01 26.83
C GLY A 24 41.73 23.91 27.79
N ALA A 25 42.38 22.90 27.22
CA ALA A 25 43.49 22.13 27.78
C ALA A 25 44.09 21.30 26.62
N ILE A 26 45.39 21.43 26.39
CA ILE A 26 46.15 20.71 25.38
C ILE A 26 46.39 19.29 25.90
N ALA A 27 45.82 18.29 25.24
CA ALA A 27 46.23 16.90 25.34
C ALA A 27 46.26 16.31 23.93
N SER A 28 47.46 15.93 23.49
CA SER A 28 47.73 15.25 22.24
C SER A 28 47.04 13.88 22.23
N SER A 29 45.89 13.77 21.57
CA SER A 29 45.31 12.48 21.17
C SER A 29 45.45 12.31 19.66
N THR A 30 46.02 11.17 19.29
CA THR A 30 45.98 10.60 17.93
C THR A 30 44.56 10.66 17.39
N VAL A 31 44.34 11.47 16.36
CA VAL A 31 43.07 11.52 15.63
C VAL A 31 43.06 10.30 14.72
N GLU A 32 42.54 9.18 15.24
CA GLU A 32 41.93 8.18 14.37
C GLU A 32 40.72 8.87 13.72
N THR A 33 40.88 9.28 12.46
CA THR A 33 39.76 9.75 11.64
C THR A 33 38.82 8.57 11.41
N ASN A 34 37.90 8.36 12.34
CA ASN A 34 36.77 7.47 12.16
C ASN A 34 35.87 8.08 11.07
N ASN A 35 36.18 7.77 9.81
CA ASN A 35 35.33 8.04 8.65
C ASN A 35 34.09 7.11 8.73
N SER A 36 33.20 7.41 9.66
CA SER A 36 31.93 6.71 9.84
C SER A 36 30.84 7.46 9.07
N ILE A 37 30.23 6.78 8.11
CA ILE A 37 29.11 7.31 7.32
C ILE A 37 27.83 7.15 8.14
N ALA A 38 27.03 8.21 8.27
CA ALA A 38 25.77 8.13 8.99
C ALA A 38 24.77 7.18 8.30
N ARG A 39 24.11 6.31 9.06
CA ARG A 39 23.12 5.33 8.54
C ARG A 39 21.99 5.92 7.69
N GLU A 40 21.54 7.13 8.02
CA GLU A 40 20.50 7.84 7.25
C GLU A 40 21.03 8.36 5.91
N GLN A 41 22.31 8.75 5.85
CA GLN A 41 22.99 9.11 4.60
C GLN A 41 23.10 7.87 3.69
N LEU A 42 23.52 6.72 4.23
CA LEU A 42 23.56 5.45 3.48
C LEU A 42 22.17 5.08 2.94
N ARG A 43 21.11 5.24 3.74
CA ARG A 43 19.73 4.98 3.30
C ARG A 43 19.31 5.94 2.19
N GLY A 44 19.67 7.22 2.30
CA GLY A 44 19.46 8.22 1.25
C GLY A 44 20.16 7.85 -0.07
N GLN A 45 21.42 7.43 0.00
CA GLN A 45 22.21 6.97 -1.15
C GLN A 45 21.57 5.73 -1.80
N ALA A 46 21.16 4.74 -0.99
CA ALA A 46 20.49 3.53 -1.48
C ALA A 46 19.19 3.87 -2.23
N ARG A 47 18.37 4.79 -1.69
CA ARG A 47 17.15 5.26 -2.35
C ARG A 47 17.44 6.01 -3.65
N TRP A 48 18.44 6.88 -3.67
CA TRP A 48 18.82 7.59 -4.89
C TRP A 48 19.22 6.61 -6.00
N ILE A 49 20.06 5.62 -5.70
CA ILE A 49 20.46 4.60 -6.68
C ILE A 49 19.24 3.80 -7.17
N ARG A 50 18.39 3.32 -6.26
CA ARG A 50 17.33 2.34 -6.57
C ARG A 50 16.03 2.95 -7.07
N ASP A 51 15.64 4.11 -6.55
CA ASP A 51 14.35 4.74 -6.87
C ASP A 51 14.50 5.89 -7.87
N VAL A 52 15.70 6.46 -8.05
CA VAL A 52 15.94 7.57 -8.99
C VAL A 52 16.76 7.14 -10.21
N LEU A 53 17.94 6.56 -10.01
CA LEU A 53 18.85 6.23 -11.11
C LEU A 53 18.45 4.95 -11.85
N ASP A 54 18.17 3.86 -11.14
CA ASP A 54 17.84 2.58 -11.76
C ASP A 54 16.66 2.66 -12.74
N PRO A 55 15.53 3.35 -12.44
CA PRO A 55 14.45 3.50 -13.41
C PRO A 55 14.81 4.33 -14.64
N GLN A 56 15.79 5.24 -14.55
CA GLN A 56 16.29 6.00 -15.70
C GLN A 56 17.15 5.09 -16.58
N VAL A 57 18.13 4.43 -15.97
CA VAL A 57 19.03 3.48 -16.62
C VAL A 57 18.27 2.30 -17.26
N ALA A 58 17.22 1.81 -16.60
CA ALA A 58 16.39 0.73 -17.12
C ALA A 58 15.57 1.12 -18.36
N ARG A 59 15.26 2.41 -18.54
CA ARG A 59 14.50 2.91 -19.70
C ARG A 59 15.39 3.32 -20.86
N ASP A 60 16.43 4.10 -20.54
CA ASP A 60 17.22 4.84 -21.53
C ASP A 60 18.65 4.28 -21.67
N GLY A 61 19.02 3.26 -20.89
CA GLY A 61 20.33 2.62 -20.91
C GLY A 61 21.41 3.40 -20.15
N GLN A 62 22.68 3.07 -20.41
CA GLN A 62 23.82 3.69 -19.72
C GLN A 62 23.96 5.20 -20.00
N ASP A 63 23.51 5.66 -21.17
CA ASP A 63 23.61 7.05 -21.61
C ASP A 63 22.57 7.97 -20.93
N ALA A 64 21.69 7.39 -20.11
CA ALA A 64 20.70 8.11 -19.32
C ALA A 64 21.32 8.93 -18.17
N LEU A 65 22.49 8.52 -17.70
CA LEU A 65 23.16 9.11 -16.53
C LEU A 65 23.93 10.36 -16.93
N HIS A 66 23.72 11.46 -16.22
CA HIS A 66 24.52 12.67 -16.43
C HIS A 66 25.92 12.46 -15.85
N SER A 67 26.90 13.24 -16.34
CA SER A 67 28.27 13.19 -15.82
C SER A 67 28.34 13.43 -14.31
N ASP A 68 27.47 14.32 -13.78
CA ASP A 68 27.38 14.59 -12.35
C ASP A 68 26.87 13.39 -11.54
N ASP A 69 25.92 12.61 -12.09
CA ASP A 69 25.41 11.40 -11.46
C ASP A 69 26.50 10.33 -11.39
N LEU A 70 27.28 10.19 -12.47
CA LEU A 70 28.41 9.25 -12.54
C LEU A 70 29.51 9.60 -11.53
N LEU A 71 29.87 10.89 -11.43
CA LEU A 71 30.86 11.36 -10.46
C LEU A 71 30.38 11.14 -9.02
N THR A 72 29.13 11.51 -8.73
CA THR A 72 28.54 11.31 -7.40
C THR A 72 28.50 9.82 -7.02
N MET A 73 28.13 8.95 -7.96
CA MET A 73 28.11 7.51 -7.71
C MET A 73 29.53 6.94 -7.52
N ASP A 74 30.51 7.41 -8.29
CA ASP A 74 31.91 7.02 -8.13
C ASP A 74 32.48 7.42 -6.76
N GLU A 75 32.17 8.64 -6.31
CA GLU A 75 32.53 9.16 -4.99
C GLU A 75 31.89 8.33 -3.87
N ILE A 76 30.59 8.02 -3.97
CA ILE A 76 29.90 7.16 -3.01
C ILE A 76 30.56 5.78 -2.94
N LEU A 77 30.84 5.14 -4.08
CA LEU A 77 31.45 3.80 -4.08
C LEU A 77 32.87 3.83 -3.48
N ARG A 78 33.65 4.88 -3.72
CA ARG A 78 34.95 5.06 -3.08
C ARG A 78 34.82 5.26 -1.57
N GLU A 79 33.89 6.10 -1.13
CA GLU A 79 33.61 6.33 0.30
C GLU A 79 33.19 5.02 0.99
N LEU A 80 32.35 4.21 0.35
CA LEU A 80 31.92 2.90 0.87
C LEU A 80 33.06 1.87 0.98
N LEU A 81 34.09 1.95 0.12
CA LEU A 81 35.27 1.08 0.16
C LEU A 81 36.25 1.50 1.27
N GLU A 82 36.40 2.81 1.49
CA GLU A 82 37.36 3.37 2.46
C GLU A 82 36.79 3.46 3.88
N SER A 83 35.46 3.53 4.01
CA SER A 83 34.81 3.74 5.31
C SER A 83 34.68 2.45 6.13
N ASN A 84 34.73 2.63 7.44
CA ASN A 84 34.49 1.55 8.39
C ASN A 84 33.01 1.50 8.78
N ILE A 85 32.19 0.87 7.92
CA ILE A 85 30.73 0.75 8.14
C ILE A 85 30.42 -0.56 8.87
N ASP A 86 29.55 -0.50 9.88
CA ASP A 86 29.07 -1.69 10.58
C ASP A 86 28.06 -2.48 9.74
N ARG A 87 28.02 -3.80 9.97
CA ARG A 87 27.07 -4.71 9.31
C ARG A 87 25.62 -4.25 9.50
N GLU A 88 25.28 -3.77 10.70
CA GLU A 88 23.93 -3.32 11.03
C GLU A 88 23.51 -2.10 10.19
N ASP A 89 24.40 -1.14 9.98
CA ASP A 89 24.11 0.05 9.18
C ASP A 89 23.99 -0.26 7.68
N ILE A 90 24.78 -1.23 7.17
CA ILE A 90 24.65 -1.73 5.80
C ILE A 90 23.29 -2.42 5.58
N LEU A 91 22.84 -3.22 6.55
CA LEU A 91 21.55 -3.90 6.49
C LEU A 91 20.38 -2.93 6.67
N TYR A 92 20.50 -1.97 7.59
CA TYR A 92 19.53 -0.90 7.82
C TYR A 92 19.29 -0.07 6.56
N SER A 93 20.38 0.43 5.96
CA SER A 93 20.32 1.30 4.78
C SER A 93 19.98 0.56 3.49
N ARG A 94 20.22 -0.75 3.45
CA ARG A 94 20.10 -1.61 2.25
C ARG A 94 20.95 -1.15 1.08
N ILE A 95 22.03 -0.43 1.37
CA ILE A 95 23.00 -0.02 0.35
C ILE A 95 23.62 -1.25 -0.35
N HIS A 96 23.79 -2.36 0.38
CA HIS A 96 24.25 -3.62 -0.18
C HIS A 96 23.34 -4.19 -1.28
N LEU A 97 22.03 -3.99 -1.19
CA LEU A 97 21.09 -4.40 -2.24
C LEU A 97 21.17 -3.46 -3.45
N ALA A 98 21.40 -2.16 -3.23
CA ALA A 98 21.61 -1.19 -4.31
C ALA A 98 22.89 -1.54 -5.11
N VAL A 99 24.00 -1.79 -4.41
CA VAL A 99 25.28 -2.20 -5.01
C VAL A 99 25.12 -3.54 -5.73
N SER A 100 24.47 -4.52 -5.11
CA SER A 100 24.21 -5.84 -5.72
C SER A 100 23.38 -5.75 -7.00
N MET A 101 22.40 -4.86 -7.04
CA MET A 101 21.57 -4.62 -8.21
C MET A 101 22.38 -4.02 -9.37
N VAL A 102 23.23 -3.03 -9.10
CA VAL A 102 24.09 -2.41 -10.12
C VAL A 102 25.08 -3.44 -10.67
N ALA A 103 25.75 -4.18 -9.79
CA ALA A 103 26.68 -5.24 -10.16
C ALA A 103 26.02 -6.36 -10.97
N GLY A 104 24.80 -6.77 -10.60
CA GLY A 104 24.08 -7.85 -11.28
C GLY A 104 23.53 -7.49 -12.66
N LEU A 105 23.54 -6.21 -13.07
CA LEU A 105 22.95 -5.70 -14.30
C LEU A 105 24.01 -5.19 -15.28
N ALA A 106 24.94 -6.09 -15.64
CA ALA A 106 26.12 -5.87 -16.49
C ALA A 106 25.91 -5.06 -17.79
N THR A 107 24.71 -5.09 -18.37
CA THR A 107 24.42 -4.49 -19.68
C THR A 107 23.78 -3.11 -19.64
N ARG A 108 23.35 -2.65 -18.46
CA ARG A 108 22.59 -1.39 -18.33
C ARG A 108 23.40 -0.27 -17.70
N TRP A 109 24.31 -0.61 -16.80
CA TRP A 109 25.14 0.36 -16.09
C TRP A 109 26.52 0.53 -16.76
N PRO A 110 27.17 1.70 -16.60
CA PRO A 110 28.54 1.90 -17.08
C PRO A 110 29.52 0.90 -16.46
N ARG A 111 30.31 0.22 -17.30
CA ARG A 111 31.22 -0.86 -16.90
C ARG A 111 32.11 -0.55 -15.69
N LYS A 112 32.65 0.67 -15.61
CA LYS A 112 33.51 1.10 -14.48
C LYS A 112 32.79 1.05 -13.13
N LEU A 113 31.50 1.41 -13.09
CA LEU A 113 30.71 1.37 -11.86
C LEU A 113 30.41 -0.07 -11.46
N ILE A 114 30.17 -0.94 -12.44
CA ILE A 114 29.92 -2.36 -12.22
C ILE A 114 31.13 -3.03 -11.58
N GLU A 115 32.33 -2.82 -12.16
CA GLU A 115 33.58 -3.35 -11.63
C GLU A 115 33.83 -2.88 -10.18
N LYS A 116 33.55 -1.61 -9.86
CA LYS A 116 33.64 -1.10 -8.48
C LYS A 116 32.60 -1.72 -7.54
N CYS A 117 31.37 -1.90 -7.99
CA CYS A 117 30.32 -2.56 -7.21
C CYS A 117 30.63 -4.04 -6.94
N ASP A 118 31.21 -4.75 -7.90
CA ASP A 118 31.65 -6.14 -7.71
C ASP A 118 32.79 -6.24 -6.70
N LEU A 119 33.80 -5.36 -6.79
CA LEU A 119 34.86 -5.27 -5.78
C LEU A 119 34.27 -5.01 -4.38
N LEU A 120 33.33 -4.07 -4.26
CA LEU A 120 32.69 -3.75 -2.98
C LEU A 120 31.89 -4.94 -2.43
N LYS A 121 31.21 -5.71 -3.29
CA LYS A 121 30.51 -6.93 -2.88
C LYS A 121 31.47 -8.01 -2.39
N GLU A 122 32.62 -8.18 -3.03
CA GLU A 122 33.65 -9.13 -2.61
C GLU A 122 34.16 -8.76 -1.22
N VAL A 123 34.58 -7.50 -1.03
CA VAL A 123 35.05 -6.98 0.26
C VAL A 123 34.01 -7.16 1.36
N TRP A 124 32.74 -6.83 1.10
CA TRP A 124 31.68 -7.02 2.09
C TRP A 124 31.35 -8.49 2.35
N SER A 125 31.45 -9.36 1.35
CA SER A 125 31.21 -10.79 1.51
C SER A 125 32.30 -11.45 2.36
N GLU A 126 33.56 -11.05 2.17
CA GLU A 126 34.68 -11.49 3.00
C GLU A 126 34.55 -10.99 4.44
N ARG A 127 34.14 -9.72 4.62
CA ARG A 127 34.09 -9.08 5.92
C ARG A 127 32.87 -9.47 6.77
N PHE A 128 31.68 -9.56 6.16
CA PHE A 128 30.41 -9.70 6.87
C PHE A 128 29.65 -10.98 6.52
N GLY A 129 30.16 -11.78 5.58
CA GLY A 129 29.46 -12.94 5.04
C GLY A 129 28.25 -12.54 4.19
N ARG A 130 27.21 -13.37 4.19
CA ARG A 130 26.02 -13.18 3.36
C ARG A 130 25.16 -12.02 3.88
N LEU A 131 24.99 -10.99 3.05
CA LEU A 131 24.13 -9.83 3.30
C LEU A 131 22.83 -9.91 2.48
N GLN A 132 21.95 -10.87 2.77
CA GLN A 132 20.67 -11.00 2.05
C GLN A 132 19.45 -10.82 2.96
N ASP A 133 19.66 -10.62 4.26
CA ASP A 133 18.59 -10.56 5.23
C ASP A 133 17.98 -9.17 5.29
N ILE A 134 16.65 -9.11 5.29
CA ILE A 134 15.90 -7.88 5.56
C ILE A 134 15.60 -7.82 7.05
N LEU A 135 16.18 -6.84 7.73
CA LEU A 135 15.89 -6.56 9.14
C LEU A 135 14.51 -5.89 9.23
N LEU A 136 13.44 -6.67 9.39
CA LEU A 136 12.09 -6.13 9.58
C LEU A 136 11.75 -5.94 11.07
N TYR A 137 12.01 -6.96 11.89
CA TYR A 137 11.69 -6.97 13.33
C TYR A 137 12.91 -6.84 14.24
N GLU A 138 14.10 -7.08 13.68
CA GLU A 138 15.40 -6.97 14.36
C GLU A 138 15.78 -5.50 14.59
N PRO A 139 16.76 -5.19 15.47
CA PRO A 139 17.22 -3.82 15.68
C PRO A 139 17.52 -3.08 14.37
N GLY A 140 17.02 -1.85 14.27
CA GLY A 140 17.06 -1.06 13.03
C GLY A 140 15.93 -1.36 12.04
N GLY A 141 15.22 -2.47 12.17
CA GLY A 141 14.07 -2.78 11.32
C GLY A 141 12.85 -1.90 11.55
N ARG A 142 12.03 -1.71 10.51
CA ARG A 142 10.85 -0.83 10.57
C ARG A 142 9.86 -1.23 11.66
N LEU A 143 9.71 -2.52 11.93
CA LEU A 143 8.77 -3.04 12.93
C LEU A 143 9.45 -3.37 14.26
N HIS A 144 10.73 -3.04 14.42
CA HIS A 144 11.46 -3.24 15.66
C HIS A 144 10.82 -2.43 16.81
N GLY A 145 10.56 -3.11 17.93
CA GLY A 145 9.88 -2.50 19.08
C GLY A 145 8.39 -2.19 18.86
N ILE A 146 7.87 -2.32 17.63
CA ILE A 146 6.46 -2.06 17.31
C ILE A 146 5.64 -3.34 17.52
N CYS A 147 6.03 -4.43 16.87
CA CYS A 147 5.35 -5.71 16.97
C CYS A 147 6.35 -6.84 16.76
N LYS A 148 5.95 -8.07 17.08
CA LYS A 148 6.73 -9.28 16.83
C LYS A 148 6.08 -10.10 15.71
N PRO A 149 6.83 -10.99 15.03
CA PRO A 149 6.25 -11.91 14.04
C PRO A 149 5.10 -12.77 14.58
N GLU A 150 5.05 -13.00 15.89
CA GLU A 150 4.01 -13.77 16.59
C GLU A 150 2.71 -13.00 16.78
N ASP A 151 2.72 -11.66 16.66
CA ASP A 151 1.57 -10.79 16.88
C ASP A 151 0.61 -10.84 15.66
N VAL A 152 -0.06 -11.98 15.47
CA VAL A 152 -1.01 -12.20 14.36
C VAL A 152 -2.38 -11.58 14.65
N ASP A 153 -2.81 -11.69 15.90
CA ASP A 153 -4.09 -11.24 16.42
C ASP A 153 -4.11 -9.71 16.58
N LYS A 154 -5.10 -9.06 15.96
CA LYS A 154 -5.20 -7.60 15.88
C LYS A 154 -5.54 -7.01 17.25
N GLU A 155 -6.49 -7.61 17.95
CA GLU A 155 -7.00 -7.14 19.23
C GLU A 155 -5.91 -7.21 20.29
N LYS A 156 -5.18 -8.33 20.34
CA LYS A 156 -4.03 -8.48 21.26
C LYS A 156 -2.93 -7.47 20.99
N LEU A 157 -2.66 -7.20 19.71
CA LEU A 157 -1.64 -6.23 19.32
C LEU A 157 -2.04 -4.79 19.71
N VAL A 158 -3.31 -4.42 19.55
CA VAL A 158 -3.84 -3.13 19.99
C VAL A 158 -3.74 -2.98 21.51
N VAL A 159 -4.09 -4.01 22.29
CA VAL A 159 -3.94 -4.00 23.75
C VAL A 159 -2.47 -3.83 24.17
N LYS A 160 -1.55 -4.48 23.47
CA LYS A 160 -0.10 -4.31 23.69
C LYS A 160 0.36 -2.88 23.43
N TRP A 161 -0.12 -2.25 22.35
CA TRP A 161 0.20 -0.87 22.04
C TRP A 161 -0.38 0.13 23.04
N LEU A 162 -1.59 -0.09 23.55
CA LEU A 162 -2.18 0.75 24.60
C LEU A 162 -1.34 0.76 25.89
N LYS A 163 -0.62 -0.32 26.19
CA LYS A 163 0.28 -0.42 27.34
C LYS A 163 1.65 0.24 27.09
N THR A 164 1.96 0.56 25.83
CA THR A 164 3.27 1.11 25.46
C THR A 164 3.22 2.63 25.60
N PRO A 165 4.11 3.25 26.42
CA PRO A 165 4.12 4.70 26.56
C PRO A 165 4.48 5.39 25.24
N GLY A 166 3.84 6.52 24.95
CA GLY A 166 4.12 7.36 23.79
C GLY A 166 3.40 6.97 22.48
N VAL A 167 2.63 5.88 22.46
CA VAL A 167 1.84 5.52 21.26
C VAL A 167 0.62 6.44 21.12
N ARG A 168 0.42 6.99 19.91
CA ARG A 168 -0.69 7.90 19.57
C ARG A 168 -1.99 7.17 19.23
N LEU A 169 -2.36 6.17 20.04
CA LEU A 169 -3.54 5.32 19.79
C LEU A 169 -4.86 5.93 20.27
N SER A 170 -4.82 7.10 20.90
CA SER A 170 -6.04 7.74 21.40
C SER A 170 -6.92 8.21 20.23
N PRO A 171 -8.20 7.81 20.16
CA PRO A 171 -9.13 8.30 19.13
C PRO A 171 -9.22 9.83 19.08
N MET A 172 -8.98 10.52 20.20
CA MET A 172 -8.98 11.98 20.26
C MET A 172 -7.89 12.63 19.38
N VAL A 173 -6.80 11.93 19.11
CA VAL A 173 -5.75 12.41 18.19
C VAL A 173 -6.25 12.29 16.76
N ALA A 174 -6.74 11.11 16.38
CA ALA A 174 -7.20 10.81 15.03
C ALA A 174 -8.46 11.58 14.62
N ARG A 175 -9.34 11.97 15.56
CA ARG A 175 -10.58 12.71 15.25
C ARG A 175 -10.38 14.17 14.88
N LYS A 176 -9.20 14.74 15.13
CA LYS A 176 -8.91 16.13 14.79
C LYS A 176 -8.89 16.32 13.26
N ALA A 177 -9.36 17.46 12.80
CA ALA A 177 -9.25 17.86 11.39
C ALA A 177 -7.78 18.17 11.02
N GLY A 178 -7.45 18.11 9.72
CA GLY A 178 -6.15 18.50 9.20
C GLY A 178 -5.09 17.40 9.16
N HIS A 179 -3.81 17.77 9.09
CA HIS A 179 -2.69 16.85 8.80
C HIS A 179 -2.22 16.01 9.99
N LEU A 180 -2.46 16.45 11.23
CA LEU A 180 -2.00 15.78 12.46
C LEU A 180 -0.48 15.56 12.57
N GLY A 181 0.29 16.33 11.82
CA GLY A 181 1.75 16.20 11.72
C GLY A 181 2.23 15.14 10.72
N PHE A 182 1.33 14.57 9.93
CA PHE A 182 1.67 13.68 8.82
C PHE A 182 1.84 14.44 7.52
N GLU A 183 2.80 14.01 6.72
CA GLU A 183 3.10 14.57 5.41
C GLU A 183 2.49 13.73 4.30
N PRO A 184 1.91 14.35 3.25
CA PRO A 184 1.48 13.61 2.06
C PRO A 184 2.64 12.78 1.51
N GLY A 185 2.42 11.47 1.30
CA GLY A 185 3.45 10.51 0.96
C GLY A 185 3.81 9.58 2.12
N ASP A 186 3.44 9.91 3.36
CA ASP A 186 3.57 8.98 4.49
C ASP A 186 2.90 7.64 4.18
N TRP A 187 3.57 6.57 4.60
CA TRP A 187 3.23 5.22 4.16
C TRP A 187 3.28 4.23 5.32
N TRP A 188 2.35 3.28 5.31
CA TRP A 188 2.23 2.21 6.28
C TRP A 188 2.09 0.86 5.60
N ILE A 189 2.67 -0.18 6.21
CA ILE A 189 2.54 -1.57 5.76
C ILE A 189 1.06 -2.01 5.69
N SER A 190 0.23 -1.54 6.62
CA SER A 190 -1.20 -1.85 6.69
C SER A 190 -2.00 -0.76 7.40
N PRO A 191 -3.34 -0.70 7.24
CA PRO A 191 -4.20 0.23 7.98
C PRO A 191 -4.08 0.12 9.50
N LEU A 192 -3.70 -1.05 10.02
CA LEU A 192 -3.49 -1.23 11.46
C LEU A 192 -2.32 -0.39 11.99
N PHE A 193 -1.26 -0.20 11.20
CA PHE A 193 -0.13 0.65 11.58
C PHE A 193 -0.46 2.13 11.43
N ALA A 194 -1.27 2.51 10.43
CA ALA A 194 -1.81 3.86 10.33
C ALA A 194 -2.70 4.21 11.54
N TYR A 195 -3.52 3.25 11.99
CA TYR A 195 -4.29 3.39 13.23
C TYR A 195 -3.38 3.56 14.45
N ARG A 196 -2.28 2.80 14.55
CA ARG A 196 -1.30 2.94 15.63
C ARG A 196 -0.72 4.34 15.73
N ASP A 197 -0.37 4.91 14.59
CA ASP A 197 0.28 6.21 14.52
C ASP A 197 -0.73 7.36 14.72
N GLY A 198 -2.03 7.08 14.61
CA GLY A 198 -3.11 8.00 14.95
C GLY A 198 -3.59 8.88 13.80
N ILE A 199 -3.29 8.53 12.55
CA ILE A 199 -3.83 9.25 11.37
C ILE A 199 -5.30 8.93 11.12
N ILE A 200 -5.74 7.72 11.53
CA ILE A 200 -7.11 7.20 11.48
C ILE A 200 -7.47 6.56 12.82
N ASP A 201 -8.76 6.48 13.15
CA ASP A 201 -9.24 5.89 14.41
C ASP A 201 -9.73 4.44 14.30
N SER A 202 -9.67 3.86 13.08
CA SER A 202 -10.04 2.47 12.82
C SER A 202 -8.95 1.76 12.00
N GLY A 203 -8.45 0.64 12.52
CA GLY A 203 -7.49 -0.21 11.81
C GLY A 203 -8.13 -1.27 10.91
N SER A 204 -9.28 -0.98 10.28
CA SER A 204 -9.99 -1.96 9.43
C SER A 204 -9.23 -2.18 8.12
N SER A 205 -9.03 -3.45 7.74
CA SER A 205 -8.45 -3.78 6.43
C SER A 205 -9.39 -3.49 5.26
N GLU A 206 -10.69 -3.40 5.54
CA GLU A 206 -11.70 -3.12 4.53
C GLU A 206 -11.70 -1.64 4.12
N GLY A 207 -11.10 -0.74 4.90
CA GLY A 207 -11.18 0.70 4.67
C GLY A 207 -12.57 1.26 4.98
N GLY A 208 -12.92 2.38 4.35
CA GLY A 208 -14.17 3.10 4.56
C GLY A 208 -13.97 4.53 5.07
N ILE A 209 -15.07 5.16 5.45
CA ILE A 209 -15.12 6.51 5.98
C ILE A 209 -14.86 6.46 7.49
N VAL A 210 -13.93 7.30 7.93
CA VAL A 210 -13.56 7.45 9.33
C VAL A 210 -14.22 8.72 9.85
N CYS A 211 -15.15 8.55 10.80
CA CYS A 211 -16.00 9.62 11.30
C CYS A 211 -16.33 9.46 12.78
N ASP A 212 -16.81 10.52 13.39
CA ASP A 212 -17.43 10.51 14.72
C ASP A 212 -18.92 10.87 14.64
N GLY A 213 -19.50 11.28 15.76
CA GLY A 213 -20.91 11.70 15.84
C GLY A 213 -21.22 12.98 15.09
N GLU A 214 -20.21 13.78 14.73
CA GLU A 214 -20.36 15.11 14.15
C GLU A 214 -19.97 15.11 12.68
N ALA A 215 -18.76 14.63 12.35
CA ALA A 215 -18.19 14.74 11.01
C ALA A 215 -17.27 13.58 10.62
N ALA A 216 -17.02 13.46 9.32
CA ALA A 216 -15.95 12.64 8.77
C ALA A 216 -14.64 13.45 8.76
N TYR A 217 -13.52 12.77 8.98
CA TYR A 217 -12.19 13.41 9.00
C TYR A 217 -11.14 12.65 8.21
N ALA A 218 -11.36 11.37 7.91
CA ALA A 218 -10.52 10.61 6.99
C ALA A 218 -11.33 9.62 6.14
N VAL A 219 -10.78 9.22 4.98
CA VAL A 219 -11.32 8.15 4.14
C VAL A 219 -10.16 7.23 3.73
N VAL A 220 -10.33 5.95 4.01
CA VAL A 220 -9.40 4.89 3.61
C VAL A 220 -10.00 4.15 2.41
N MET A 221 -9.45 4.36 1.23
CA MET A 221 -9.98 3.82 -0.02
C MET A 221 -9.38 2.45 -0.34
N THR A 222 -10.25 1.46 -0.57
CA THR A 222 -9.85 0.10 -0.99
C THR A 222 -10.79 -0.44 -2.08
N GLY A 223 -10.42 -1.56 -2.73
CA GLY A 223 -11.30 -2.24 -3.68
C GLY A 223 -11.88 -1.33 -4.78
N GLY A 224 -13.21 -1.31 -4.92
CA GLY A 224 -13.92 -0.50 -5.92
C GLY A 224 -14.32 0.91 -5.47
N ASP A 225 -13.72 1.43 -4.40
CA ASP A 225 -14.14 2.71 -3.79
C ASP A 225 -13.82 3.93 -4.67
N GLU A 226 -12.89 3.85 -5.62
CA GLU A 226 -12.56 4.94 -6.54
C GLU A 226 -13.22 4.70 -7.90
N VAL A 227 -14.00 5.68 -8.37
CA VAL A 227 -14.46 5.72 -9.75
C VAL A 227 -13.35 6.32 -10.59
N PHE A 228 -12.97 5.61 -11.66
CA PHE A 228 -11.89 6.01 -12.55
C PHE A 228 -12.02 7.49 -12.98
N GLY A 229 -10.99 8.27 -12.66
CA GLY A 229 -10.84 9.69 -13.00
C GLY A 229 -9.57 9.92 -13.80
N GLY A 230 -9.54 11.00 -14.58
CA GLY A 230 -8.40 11.34 -15.43
C GLY A 230 -7.21 11.92 -14.67
N ASP A 231 -7.46 12.56 -13.53
CA ASP A 231 -6.47 13.19 -12.66
C ASP A 231 -6.47 12.56 -11.27
N GLY A 232 -5.28 12.43 -10.64
CA GLY A 232 -5.17 11.84 -9.31
C GLY A 232 -5.55 12.78 -8.16
N GLU A 233 -5.64 14.08 -8.46
CA GLU A 233 -5.98 15.16 -7.51
C GLU A 233 -7.49 15.39 -7.34
N THR A 234 -8.31 14.98 -8.31
CA THR A 234 -9.76 14.99 -8.21
C THR A 234 -10.27 13.57 -8.08
N ILE A 235 -10.84 13.27 -6.92
CA ILE A 235 -11.25 11.89 -6.59
C ILE A 235 -12.75 11.79 -6.64
N ARG A 236 -13.24 10.74 -7.28
CA ARG A 236 -14.64 10.34 -7.22
C ARG A 236 -14.77 9.10 -6.35
N TYR A 237 -15.10 9.29 -5.09
CA TYR A 237 -15.25 8.22 -4.13
C TYR A 237 -16.67 7.66 -4.15
N ARG A 238 -16.83 6.35 -4.33
CA ARG A 238 -18.08 5.62 -4.17
C ARG A 238 -18.17 5.15 -2.72
N ALA A 239 -19.05 5.77 -1.94
CA ALA A 239 -19.31 5.32 -0.58
C ALA A 239 -20.09 4.00 -0.63
N ARG A 240 -19.76 3.10 0.29
CA ARG A 240 -20.41 1.78 0.37
C ARG A 240 -21.79 1.92 0.97
N SER A 241 -22.70 1.05 0.56
CA SER A 241 -24.08 1.04 1.05
C SER A 241 -24.18 0.78 2.56
N ASN A 242 -23.24 0.00 3.10
CA ASN A 242 -23.14 -0.35 4.50
C ASN A 242 -22.24 0.58 5.33
N ASP A 243 -21.64 1.62 4.73
CA ASP A 243 -20.78 2.55 5.45
C ASP A 243 -21.65 3.63 6.16
N PRO A 244 -21.70 3.64 7.50
CA PRO A 244 -22.51 4.60 8.24
C PRO A 244 -22.00 6.04 8.06
N GLY A 245 -20.72 6.22 7.73
CA GLY A 245 -20.09 7.52 7.54
C GLY A 245 -20.48 8.24 6.25
N ARG A 246 -21.18 7.56 5.31
CA ARG A 246 -21.48 8.13 3.97
C ARG A 246 -22.24 9.46 4.03
N TYR A 247 -23.17 9.60 4.97
CA TYR A 247 -23.96 10.82 5.12
C TYR A 247 -23.20 11.93 5.85
N ARG A 248 -22.12 11.60 6.57
CA ARG A 248 -21.26 12.58 7.26
C ARG A 248 -20.42 13.40 6.29
N LEU A 249 -20.09 12.84 5.13
CA LEU A 249 -19.43 13.58 4.04
C LEU A 249 -20.35 14.60 3.35
N SER A 250 -21.66 14.45 3.45
CA SER A 250 -22.64 15.34 2.79
C SER A 250 -23.47 16.17 3.76
N ALA A 251 -23.18 16.12 5.06
CA ALA A 251 -23.94 16.86 6.05
C ALA A 251 -23.87 18.38 5.76
N ALA A 252 -24.89 19.12 6.18
CA ALA A 252 -24.91 20.58 6.05
C ALA A 252 -24.21 21.29 7.23
N SER A 253 -23.56 20.54 8.12
CA SER A 253 -22.89 21.08 9.30
C SER A 253 -21.57 21.76 8.93
N ILE A 254 -21.10 22.69 9.76
CA ILE A 254 -19.83 23.39 9.54
C ILE A 254 -18.67 22.39 9.62
N GLU A 255 -18.78 21.43 10.53
CA GLU A 255 -17.76 20.41 10.81
C GLU A 255 -17.55 19.49 9.61
N SER A 256 -18.59 19.21 8.83
CA SER A 256 -18.51 18.40 7.61
C SER A 256 -17.74 19.07 6.46
N ARG A 257 -17.48 20.38 6.57
CA ARG A 257 -16.72 21.15 5.58
C ARG A 257 -15.22 21.14 5.84
N HIS A 258 -14.78 20.55 6.94
CA HIS A 258 -13.35 20.41 7.22
C HIS A 258 -12.63 19.57 6.16
N PRO A 259 -11.35 19.84 5.90
CA PRO A 259 -10.55 19.03 5.00
C PRO A 259 -10.44 17.58 5.48
N ILE A 260 -10.64 16.65 4.54
CA ILE A 260 -10.63 15.20 4.79
C ILE A 260 -9.27 14.63 4.42
N ARG A 261 -8.70 13.82 5.31
CA ARG A 261 -7.51 13.03 5.01
C ARG A 261 -7.86 11.88 4.08
N ILE A 262 -7.19 11.77 2.94
CA ILE A 262 -7.39 10.64 2.02
C ILE A 262 -6.21 9.69 2.10
N LEU A 263 -6.49 8.40 2.29
CA LEU A 263 -5.49 7.33 2.24
C LEU A 263 -5.86 6.33 1.16
N ARG A 264 -4.92 6.01 0.26
CA ARG A 264 -5.11 4.98 -0.78
C ARG A 264 -4.39 3.69 -0.40
N SER A 265 -5.10 2.58 -0.44
CA SER A 265 -4.53 1.24 -0.27
C SER A 265 -4.04 0.67 -1.61
N HIS A 266 -3.01 -0.17 -1.58
CA HIS A 266 -2.58 -0.95 -2.74
C HIS A 266 -3.66 -1.91 -3.28
N THR A 267 -4.66 -2.26 -2.45
CA THR A 267 -5.82 -3.08 -2.86
C THR A 267 -6.89 -2.30 -3.61
N LEU A 268 -6.75 -0.98 -3.76
CA LEU A 268 -7.66 -0.14 -4.52
C LEU A 268 -7.61 -0.49 -6.02
N ASN A 269 -8.73 -0.34 -6.71
CA ASN A 269 -8.82 -0.45 -8.16
C ASN A 269 -8.67 0.93 -8.80
N SER A 270 -7.45 1.47 -8.75
CA SER A 270 -7.10 2.80 -9.22
C SER A 270 -5.70 2.82 -9.80
N MET A 271 -5.46 3.68 -10.79
CA MET A 271 -4.13 3.91 -11.37
C MET A 271 -3.21 4.64 -10.39
N TRP A 272 -3.79 5.37 -9.43
CA TRP A 272 -3.07 6.22 -8.48
C TRP A 272 -2.74 5.51 -7.17
N LYS A 273 -3.09 4.22 -7.03
CA LYS A 273 -2.83 3.46 -5.81
C LYS A 273 -1.33 3.27 -5.57
N PRO A 274 -0.87 3.16 -4.31
CA PRO A 274 0.50 2.76 -4.04
C PRO A 274 0.74 1.30 -4.46
N ARG A 275 2.00 0.97 -4.77
CA ARG A 275 2.40 -0.40 -5.16
C ARG A 275 2.12 -1.43 -4.06
N THR A 276 2.31 -1.03 -2.80
CA THR A 276 2.13 -1.85 -1.61
C THR A 276 1.61 -1.00 -0.46
N GLY A 277 1.08 -1.62 0.60
CA GLY A 277 0.67 -0.93 1.83
C GLY A 277 -0.46 0.09 1.66
N LEU A 278 -0.39 1.15 2.47
CA LEU A 278 -1.34 2.26 2.57
C LEU A 278 -0.56 3.57 2.53
N ARG A 279 -0.96 4.51 1.67
CA ARG A 279 -0.29 5.81 1.51
C ARG A 279 -1.25 6.96 1.81
N TYR A 280 -0.78 7.95 2.55
CA TYR A 280 -1.52 9.19 2.78
C TYR A 280 -1.33 10.15 1.61
N GLU A 281 -2.42 10.58 1.00
CA GLU A 281 -2.43 11.42 -0.21
C GLU A 281 -2.45 12.92 0.11
N GLY A 282 -2.78 13.27 1.37
CA GLY A 282 -2.98 14.64 1.83
C GLY A 282 -4.43 14.97 2.17
N LEU A 283 -4.70 16.26 2.30
CA LEU A 283 -6.00 16.84 2.58
C LEU A 283 -6.77 17.19 1.32
N TYR A 284 -8.05 16.87 1.35
CA TYR A 284 -8.98 17.12 0.26
C TYR A 284 -10.22 17.83 0.79
N LYS A 285 -10.76 18.74 -0.01
CA LYS A 285 -12.08 19.33 0.24
C LYS A 285 -13.15 18.63 -0.58
N ILE A 286 -14.36 18.59 -0.03
CA ILE A 286 -15.53 18.07 -0.72
C ILE A 286 -16.04 19.15 -1.67
N THR A 287 -16.12 18.82 -2.96
CA THR A 287 -16.58 19.73 -4.03
C THR A 287 -18.00 19.46 -4.47
N GLY A 288 -18.54 18.28 -4.16
CA GLY A 288 -19.92 17.91 -4.43
C GLY A 288 -20.16 16.44 -4.18
N TRP A 289 -21.42 16.03 -4.27
CA TRP A 289 -21.83 14.63 -4.14
C TRP A 289 -23.02 14.37 -5.06
N SER A 290 -23.27 13.10 -5.37
CA SER A 290 -24.41 12.67 -6.18
C SER A 290 -24.92 11.32 -5.71
N VAL A 291 -26.24 11.18 -5.67
CA VAL A 291 -26.93 9.93 -5.33
C VAL A 291 -27.62 9.44 -6.59
N LYS A 292 -27.32 8.22 -7.03
CA LYS A 292 -27.93 7.61 -8.21
C LYS A 292 -28.45 6.24 -7.86
N HIS A 293 -29.67 5.93 -8.28
CA HIS A 293 -30.17 4.57 -8.22
C HIS A 293 -29.60 3.78 -9.40
N ASN A 294 -28.96 2.65 -9.10
CA ASN A 294 -28.43 1.74 -10.11
C ASN A 294 -29.49 0.69 -10.39
N THR A 295 -30.20 0.85 -11.51
CA THR A 295 -31.30 -0.04 -11.89
C THR A 295 -30.88 -1.50 -12.08
N ARG A 296 -29.61 -1.76 -12.37
CA ARG A 296 -29.08 -3.11 -12.60
C ARG A 296 -28.80 -3.85 -11.30
N THR A 297 -28.22 -3.18 -10.30
CA THR A 297 -27.92 -3.80 -9.00
C THR A 297 -29.02 -3.57 -7.97
N ASN A 298 -29.99 -2.69 -8.29
CA ASN A 298 -30.99 -2.17 -7.37
C ASN A 298 -30.39 -1.51 -6.11
N GLU A 299 -29.16 -1.01 -6.22
CA GLU A 299 -28.45 -0.32 -5.14
C GLU A 299 -28.38 1.18 -5.37
N VAL A 300 -28.21 1.94 -4.30
CA VAL A 300 -28.04 3.39 -4.36
C VAL A 300 -26.55 3.72 -4.37
N ASP A 301 -26.05 4.17 -5.52
CA ASP A 301 -24.68 4.66 -5.71
C ASP A 301 -24.56 6.07 -5.11
N PHE A 302 -23.88 6.17 -3.97
CA PHE A 302 -23.53 7.44 -3.33
C PHE A 302 -22.09 7.81 -3.71
N VAL A 303 -21.92 8.87 -4.52
CA VAL A 303 -20.61 9.28 -5.02
C VAL A 303 -20.25 10.67 -4.52
N VAL A 304 -19.11 10.80 -3.84
CA VAL A 304 -18.55 12.06 -3.33
C VAL A 304 -17.37 12.49 -4.20
N LYS A 305 -17.30 13.78 -4.53
CA LYS A 305 -16.21 14.39 -5.28
C LYS A 305 -15.28 15.13 -4.34
N PHE A 306 -14.03 14.73 -4.30
CA PHE A 306 -12.97 15.38 -3.56
C PHE A 306 -12.03 16.12 -4.50
N ARG A 307 -11.47 17.23 -4.02
CA ARG A 307 -10.38 17.95 -4.68
C ARG A 307 -9.26 18.21 -3.69
N ARG A 308 -8.03 17.88 -4.07
CA ARG A 308 -6.84 18.10 -3.26
C ARG A 308 -6.69 19.58 -2.91
N LEU A 309 -6.33 19.87 -1.66
CA LEU A 309 -6.03 21.26 -1.28
C LEU A 309 -4.68 21.71 -1.87
N PRO A 310 -4.57 22.99 -2.27
CA PRO A 310 -3.28 23.57 -2.68
C PRO A 310 -2.34 23.70 -1.47
N ALA A 311 -1.07 24.05 -1.73
CA ALA A 311 -0.03 24.27 -0.70
C ALA A 311 0.36 23.03 0.13
N GLN A 312 0.23 21.85 -0.46
CA GLN A 312 0.76 20.59 0.05
C GLN A 312 1.91 20.11 -0.84
N ALA A 313 2.65 19.07 -0.41
CA ALA A 313 3.69 18.45 -1.24
C ALA A 313 3.18 18.14 -2.65
N ALA A 314 4.02 18.31 -3.67
CA ALA A 314 3.65 18.06 -5.06
C ALA A 314 3.10 16.64 -5.24
N PHE A 315 2.08 16.47 -6.08
CA PHE A 315 1.39 15.18 -6.20
C PHE A 315 2.35 14.09 -6.71
N GLU A 316 3.27 14.44 -7.60
CA GLU A 316 4.32 13.57 -8.13
C GLU A 316 5.23 13.03 -7.02
N THR A 317 5.57 13.87 -6.03
CA THR A 317 6.38 13.45 -4.87
C THR A 317 5.63 12.43 -4.02
N VAL A 318 4.32 12.60 -3.86
CA VAL A 318 3.47 11.63 -3.15
C VAL A 318 3.39 10.31 -3.91
N LEU A 319 3.24 10.36 -5.23
CA LEU A 319 3.17 9.17 -6.09
C LEU A 319 4.47 8.36 -6.12
N ALA A 320 5.62 8.98 -5.87
CA ALA A 320 6.91 8.30 -5.82
C ALA A 320 7.00 7.26 -4.68
N ARG A 321 6.14 7.36 -3.67
CA ARG A 321 6.07 6.45 -2.52
C ARG A 321 5.08 5.31 -2.81
N PRO A 322 5.30 4.07 -2.35
CA PRO A 322 6.34 3.64 -1.43
C PRO A 322 7.71 3.51 -2.11
N TRP A 323 8.78 3.77 -1.37
CA TRP A 323 10.15 3.51 -1.81
C TRP A 323 10.43 2.01 -1.96
N THR A 324 11.50 1.66 -2.66
CA THR A 324 11.85 0.25 -2.87
C THR A 324 12.05 -0.51 -1.54
N GLU A 325 12.66 0.13 -0.53
CA GLU A 325 12.79 -0.45 0.82
C GLU A 325 11.44 -0.75 1.49
N GLU A 326 10.42 0.08 1.26
CA GLU A 326 9.09 -0.09 1.85
C GLU A 326 8.32 -1.20 1.15
N VAL A 327 8.54 -1.35 -0.16
CA VAL A 327 8.03 -2.49 -0.93
C VAL A 327 8.63 -3.80 -0.41
N GLU A 328 9.93 -3.83 -0.13
CA GLU A 328 10.61 -4.97 0.48
C GLU A 328 10.10 -5.28 1.89
N ASP A 329 9.93 -4.26 2.75
CA ASP A 329 9.35 -4.42 4.09
C ASP A 329 7.97 -5.04 4.02
N TYR A 330 7.14 -4.56 3.08
CA TYR A 330 5.81 -5.10 2.87
C TYR A 330 5.84 -6.57 2.41
N ARG A 331 6.74 -6.91 1.47
CA ARG A 331 6.90 -8.29 0.97
C ARG A 331 7.33 -9.21 2.09
N GLU A 332 8.31 -8.80 2.89
CA GLU A 332 8.83 -9.60 4.00
C GLU A 332 7.76 -9.77 5.09
N TYR A 333 7.02 -8.69 5.40
CA TYR A 333 5.88 -8.73 6.30
C TYR A 333 4.82 -9.76 5.86
N LYS A 334 4.47 -9.74 4.56
CA LYS A 334 3.52 -10.70 3.98
C LYS A 334 4.05 -12.13 4.04
N ARG A 335 5.28 -12.35 3.60
CA ARG A 335 5.94 -13.67 3.59
C ARG A 335 5.92 -14.31 4.98
N LEU A 336 6.30 -13.56 6.01
CA LEU A 336 6.33 -14.05 7.40
C LEU A 336 4.92 -14.36 7.93
N ARG A 337 3.92 -13.54 7.61
CA ARG A 337 2.53 -13.81 8.01
C ARG A 337 1.94 -15.02 7.30
N ASP A 338 2.23 -15.19 6.03
CA ASP A 338 1.75 -16.35 5.27
C ASP A 338 2.39 -17.64 5.80
N LEU A 339 3.70 -17.60 6.10
CA LEU A 339 4.39 -18.74 6.73
C LEU A 339 3.78 -19.13 8.08
N LYS A 340 3.46 -18.16 8.95
CA LYS A 340 2.81 -18.42 10.25
C LYS A 340 1.40 -18.99 10.06
N ARG A 341 0.61 -18.46 9.12
CA ARG A 341 -0.73 -18.98 8.80
C ARG A 341 -0.69 -20.42 8.32
N SER A 342 0.28 -20.78 7.48
CA SER A 342 0.47 -22.15 7.01
C SER A 342 0.81 -23.10 8.17
N LYS A 343 1.76 -22.73 9.04
CA LYS A 343 2.11 -23.53 10.23
C LYS A 343 0.92 -23.73 11.18
N SER A 344 0.10 -22.69 11.40
CA SER A 344 -1.10 -22.82 12.23
C SER A 344 -2.14 -23.75 11.62
N LYS A 345 -2.23 -23.84 10.28
CA LYS A 345 -3.12 -24.80 9.61
C LYS A 345 -2.60 -26.22 9.72
N GLU A 346 -1.30 -26.43 9.59
CA GLU A 346 -0.66 -27.74 9.74
C GLU A 346 -0.84 -28.30 11.16
N ASN A 347 -0.59 -27.49 12.19
CA ASN A 347 -0.80 -27.91 13.59
C ASN A 347 -2.26 -28.28 13.88
N LYS A 348 -3.24 -27.54 13.34
CA LYS A 348 -4.65 -27.89 13.49
C LYS A 348 -5.02 -29.20 12.79
N LYS A 349 -4.34 -29.52 11.67
CA LYS A 349 -4.58 -30.75 10.92
C LYS A 349 -3.98 -31.97 11.62
N SER A 350 -2.80 -31.85 12.24
CA SER A 350 -2.21 -32.94 13.04
C SER A 350 -3.06 -33.28 14.27
N ASP A 351 -3.70 -32.29 14.91
CA ASP A 351 -4.54 -32.52 16.09
C ASP A 351 -5.88 -33.22 15.75
N THR A 352 -6.29 -33.22 14.48
CA THR A 352 -7.54 -33.84 14.02
C THR A 352 -7.35 -35.28 13.52
N VAL A 353 -6.10 -35.76 13.36
CA VAL A 353 -5.77 -37.13 12.93
C VAL A 353 -5.25 -37.93 14.13
N ASN A 354 -6.10 -38.15 15.12
CA ASN A 354 -5.94 -39.31 16.01
C ASN A 354 -6.74 -40.47 15.40
N PRO A 355 -6.11 -41.58 14.98
CA PRO A 355 -6.85 -42.75 14.53
C PRO A 355 -7.60 -43.35 15.74
N VAL A 356 -8.91 -43.51 15.59
CA VAL A 356 -9.72 -44.32 16.49
C VAL A 356 -9.05 -45.70 16.58
N PRO A 357 -8.73 -46.22 17.78
CA PRO A 357 -8.20 -47.57 17.90
C PRO A 357 -9.28 -48.54 17.44
N VAL A 358 -9.01 -49.25 16.35
CA VAL A 358 -9.82 -50.38 15.89
C VAL A 358 -9.68 -51.47 16.95
N ILE A 359 -10.71 -51.61 17.78
CA ILE A 359 -10.87 -52.77 18.65
C ILE A 359 -11.41 -53.89 17.77
N ASP A 360 -10.52 -54.79 17.38
CA ASP A 360 -10.85 -56.05 16.71
C ASP A 360 -10.97 -57.15 17.78
N GLY A 361 -12.07 -57.92 17.75
CA GLY A 361 -12.17 -59.15 18.53
C GLY A 361 -13.52 -59.46 19.23
N MET A 362 -14.39 -60.14 18.47
CA MET A 362 -14.95 -61.46 18.83
C MET A 362 -16.32 -61.60 19.56
N LEU A 363 -17.33 -61.93 18.71
CA LEU A 363 -18.31 -63.04 18.76
C LEU A 363 -19.35 -63.22 19.92
N HIS A 364 -20.62 -63.19 19.46
CA HIS A 364 -21.75 -64.10 19.76
C HIS A 364 -22.37 -64.14 21.17
N LEU A 365 -23.67 -63.80 21.31
CA LEU A 365 -24.79 -64.75 21.20
C LEU A 365 -26.17 -64.06 21.40
N ARG A 366 -27.17 -64.60 20.69
CA ARG A 366 -28.62 -64.31 20.76
C ARG A 366 -29.20 -64.50 22.17
N ARG A 367 -30.26 -63.76 22.54
CA ARG A 367 -31.64 -64.30 22.69
C ARG A 367 -32.69 -63.23 22.97
N ALA A 368 -33.86 -63.46 22.39
CA ALA A 368 -35.12 -62.75 22.56
C ALA A 368 -35.76 -62.96 23.95
N GLY A 369 -36.64 -62.03 24.34
CA GLY A 369 -37.57 -62.21 25.46
C GLY A 369 -38.27 -60.91 25.89
N VAL A 370 -39.46 -60.67 25.34
CA VAL A 370 -40.56 -59.87 25.91
C VAL A 370 -41.34 -60.85 26.81
N PRO A 371 -41.86 -60.53 28.03
CA PRO A 371 -43.00 -59.60 28.18
C PRO A 371 -43.18 -58.81 29.50
N SER A 372 -43.90 -57.67 29.33
CA SER A 372 -45.02 -57.11 30.10
C SER A 372 -45.00 -56.86 31.62
N LEU A 373 -45.62 -55.72 31.97
CA LEU A 373 -46.60 -55.44 33.05
C LEU A 373 -46.27 -54.23 33.97
N GLU A 374 -47.22 -53.27 33.92
CA GLU A 374 -47.81 -52.45 35.00
C GLU A 374 -46.93 -51.41 35.74
N GLY A 375 -47.37 -50.20 36.09
CA GLY A 375 -48.65 -49.48 35.95
C GLY A 375 -48.37 -47.95 35.91
N ASP A 376 -49.28 -47.16 35.32
CA ASP A 376 -50.25 -46.28 36.02
C ASP A 376 -49.53 -45.31 37.00
N ASP A 377 -49.43 -44.00 36.72
CA ASP A 377 -50.53 -43.05 36.79
C ASP A 377 -50.44 -41.92 35.75
N GLN A 378 -51.45 -41.88 34.88
CA GLN A 378 -52.10 -40.66 34.39
C GLN A 378 -53.32 -40.41 35.34
N PRO A 379 -53.95 -39.21 35.43
CA PRO A 379 -54.42 -38.54 34.22
C PRO A 379 -54.64 -37.00 34.22
N SER A 380 -54.65 -36.51 32.97
CA SER A 380 -55.66 -35.61 32.36
C SER A 380 -55.76 -34.15 32.81
N CYS A 381 -56.18 -33.19 31.99
CA CYS A 381 -56.67 -33.17 30.59
C CYS A 381 -56.57 -31.72 30.09
N ASN A 382 -55.99 -31.46 28.92
CA ASN A 382 -56.61 -31.43 27.57
C ASN A 382 -57.66 -30.33 27.32
N SER A 383 -57.35 -29.43 26.39
CA SER A 383 -57.97 -29.39 25.04
C SER A 383 -57.34 -28.25 24.22
N SER A 384 -56.60 -28.56 23.14
CA SER A 384 -57.05 -28.59 21.72
C SER A 384 -56.73 -27.26 21.03
N SER A 385 -56.16 -27.15 19.82
CA SER A 385 -55.96 -28.02 18.65
C SER A 385 -54.95 -27.30 17.71
N GLU A 386 -53.81 -27.89 17.34
CA GLU A 386 -53.52 -28.58 16.06
C GLU A 386 -53.98 -27.89 14.75
N SER A 387 -53.02 -27.55 13.88
CA SER A 387 -52.80 -28.31 12.63
C SER A 387 -51.56 -27.80 11.86
N GLU A 388 -50.67 -28.75 11.57
CA GLU A 388 -49.57 -28.66 10.62
C GLU A 388 -50.07 -28.84 9.17
N CYS A 389 -49.30 -28.35 8.19
CA CYS A 389 -49.20 -28.96 6.87
C CYS A 389 -47.84 -28.63 6.24
N TYR A 390 -47.03 -29.68 6.04
CA TYR A 390 -45.94 -29.72 5.07
C TYR A 390 -46.50 -29.88 3.65
N GLY A 391 -45.78 -29.36 2.65
CA GLY A 391 -46.04 -29.62 1.24
C GLY A 391 -44.80 -29.37 0.37
N GLU A 392 -44.11 -30.45 0.00
CA GLU A 392 -43.20 -30.52 -1.13
C GLU A 392 -43.96 -30.32 -2.46
N SER A 393 -43.35 -29.66 -3.44
CA SER A 393 -43.63 -29.95 -4.85
C SER A 393 -42.49 -29.50 -5.77
N ALA A 394 -42.08 -30.45 -6.61
CA ALA A 394 -41.16 -30.31 -7.72
C ALA A 394 -41.84 -29.71 -8.96
N GLY A 395 -41.04 -29.16 -9.88
CA GLY A 395 -41.42 -28.95 -11.28
C GLY A 395 -40.66 -27.78 -11.92
N SER A 396 -39.68 -28.01 -12.80
CA SER A 396 -39.83 -28.29 -14.25
C SER A 396 -39.31 -27.09 -15.04
N GLY A 397 -38.07 -27.19 -15.55
CA GLY A 397 -37.50 -26.23 -16.50
C GLY A 397 -37.97 -26.48 -17.94
N PRO A 398 -37.89 -25.49 -18.85
CA PRO A 398 -38.09 -25.70 -20.28
C PRO A 398 -36.78 -25.79 -21.07
N PRO A 399 -36.82 -26.33 -22.31
CA PRO A 399 -35.71 -27.08 -22.92
C PRO A 399 -34.88 -26.28 -23.93
N LEU A 400 -33.65 -26.78 -24.16
CA LEU A 400 -32.81 -26.47 -25.32
C LEU A 400 -33.20 -27.35 -26.53
N PRO A 401 -33.09 -26.87 -27.77
CA PRO A 401 -33.06 -27.73 -28.94
C PRO A 401 -31.60 -28.04 -29.37
N ALA A 402 -31.30 -29.33 -29.48
CA ALA A 402 -30.30 -29.89 -30.40
C ALA A 402 -30.88 -29.84 -31.85
N ARG A 403 -30.15 -29.90 -32.96
CA ARG A 403 -29.02 -30.76 -33.32
C ARG A 403 -28.62 -30.37 -34.77
N CYS A 404 -27.34 -30.48 -35.15
CA CYS A 404 -26.95 -31.17 -36.39
C CYS A 404 -25.42 -31.29 -36.50
N SER A 405 -24.98 -32.53 -36.72
CA SER A 405 -23.60 -33.00 -36.85
C SER A 405 -23.17 -33.10 -38.32
N ARG A 406 -21.85 -33.05 -38.57
CA ARG A 406 -21.08 -33.79 -39.61
C ARG A 406 -19.59 -33.66 -39.23
N HIS A 407 -18.89 -34.76 -38.88
CA HIS A 407 -18.00 -35.59 -39.74
C HIS A 407 -16.88 -34.75 -40.38
N ASP A 408 -15.57 -34.98 -40.24
CA ASP A 408 -14.73 -36.20 -40.24
C ASP A 408 -13.36 -35.89 -39.59
N SER A 409 -12.76 -36.73 -38.73
CA SER A 409 -11.85 -37.88 -38.98
C SER A 409 -10.35 -37.54 -39.13
N VAL A 410 -9.52 -38.38 -38.48
CA VAL A 410 -8.14 -38.82 -38.82
C VAL A 410 -6.93 -38.28 -38.01
N GLN A 411 -6.42 -39.18 -37.14
CA GLN A 411 -5.03 -39.67 -36.90
C GLN A 411 -3.86 -38.68 -36.64
N GLN A 412 -2.76 -39.01 -35.95
CA GLN A 412 -2.30 -40.02 -34.97
C GLN A 412 -0.79 -39.69 -34.76
N GLU A 413 -0.25 -40.01 -33.58
CA GLU A 413 1.18 -40.26 -33.25
C GLU A 413 2.21 -39.12 -33.16
N GLY A 414 3.13 -39.28 -32.19
CA GLY A 414 4.44 -38.63 -32.20
C GLY A 414 5.04 -38.33 -30.82
N GLU A 415 5.87 -39.24 -30.32
CA GLU A 415 6.59 -39.20 -29.04
C GLU A 415 7.75 -38.18 -28.96
N SER A 416 8.19 -37.99 -27.70
CA SER A 416 9.58 -37.77 -27.23
C SER A 416 10.02 -36.35 -26.82
N SER A 417 10.25 -36.25 -25.50
CA SER A 417 11.47 -35.81 -24.82
C SER A 417 12.21 -34.55 -25.29
N GLN A 418 12.27 -33.54 -24.41
CA GLN A 418 13.50 -32.91 -23.85
C GLN A 418 13.16 -31.54 -23.19
N HIS A 419 13.51 -31.40 -21.91
CA HIS A 419 13.77 -30.09 -21.25
C HIS A 419 15.27 -29.76 -21.53
N PRO A 420 15.78 -28.49 -21.48
CA PRO A 420 15.33 -27.43 -20.58
C PRO A 420 15.39 -25.94 -21.04
N GLU A 421 14.82 -25.09 -20.19
CA GLU A 421 15.27 -23.72 -19.85
C GLU A 421 14.98 -22.49 -20.75
N GLN A 422 14.65 -21.39 -20.06
CA GLN A 422 14.84 -19.96 -20.36
C GLN A 422 13.78 -19.11 -21.10
N LEU A 423 13.20 -18.20 -20.29
CA LEU A 423 13.13 -16.74 -20.41
C LEU A 423 12.53 -16.05 -21.66
N ALA A 424 11.86 -14.95 -21.33
CA ALA A 424 11.39 -13.85 -22.16
C ALA A 424 10.02 -14.02 -22.85
N ARG A 425 9.04 -13.25 -22.34
CA ARG A 425 8.20 -12.39 -23.18
C ARG A 425 7.62 -11.23 -22.38
N SER A 426 8.29 -10.08 -22.56
CA SER A 426 7.77 -8.75 -22.34
C SER A 426 7.06 -8.26 -23.60
N ALA A 427 6.15 -7.30 -23.40
CA ALA A 427 5.69 -6.26 -24.33
C ALA A 427 4.49 -6.51 -25.26
N TYR A 428 3.75 -5.40 -25.43
CA TYR A 428 2.60 -5.05 -26.29
C TYR A 428 1.23 -5.08 -25.59
N TRP A 429 0.48 -3.97 -25.46
CA TRP A 429 0.16 -2.94 -26.46
C TRP A 429 -0.27 -1.58 -25.86
N ILE A 430 0.18 -0.46 -26.46
CA ILE A 430 -0.67 0.74 -26.66
C ILE A 430 -0.48 1.20 -28.11
N ARG A 431 -1.53 1.07 -28.92
CA ARG A 431 -1.61 1.58 -30.29
C ARG A 431 -2.32 2.94 -30.23
N ARG A 432 -1.64 4.01 -30.65
CA ARG A 432 -2.25 5.31 -30.99
C ARG A 432 -2.99 5.16 -32.32
N THR A 433 -4.23 5.63 -32.39
CA THR A 433 -4.88 5.95 -33.65
C THR A 433 -4.84 7.46 -33.87
N SER A 434 -4.29 7.82 -35.01
CA SER A 434 -4.25 9.16 -35.59
C SER A 434 -5.51 9.37 -36.42
N SER A 435 -6.25 10.45 -36.21
CA SER A 435 -7.31 10.89 -37.14
C SER A 435 -7.33 12.41 -37.30
N SER A 436 -6.93 12.83 -38.50
CA SER A 436 -7.41 13.97 -39.29
C SER A 436 -7.79 15.29 -38.59
N VAL A 437 -6.90 16.28 -38.77
CA VAL A 437 -7.18 17.71 -38.64
C VAL A 437 -8.13 18.13 -39.76
N SER A 438 -9.28 18.72 -39.41
CA SER A 438 -10.07 19.57 -40.30
C SER A 438 -9.92 21.01 -39.83
N VAL A 439 -9.54 21.88 -40.75
CA VAL A 439 -9.31 23.31 -40.53
C VAL A 439 -10.66 24.02 -40.58
N GLN A 440 -11.08 24.60 -39.47
CA GLN A 440 -12.12 25.63 -39.44
C GLN A 440 -11.56 26.89 -38.81
N THR A 441 -11.48 27.92 -39.64
CA THR A 441 -11.13 29.30 -39.29
C THR A 441 -12.22 29.89 -38.39
N VAL A 442 -11.88 30.24 -37.15
CA VAL A 442 -12.76 31.00 -36.24
C VAL A 442 -12.16 32.39 -36.03
N CYS A 443 -12.90 33.41 -36.46
CA CYS A 443 -12.58 34.82 -36.25
C CYS A 443 -12.61 35.17 -34.75
N HIS A 444 -11.48 35.63 -34.20
CA HIS A 444 -11.44 36.26 -32.88
C HIS A 444 -11.97 37.69 -32.96
N ARG A 445 -13.14 37.93 -32.37
CA ARG A 445 -13.65 39.27 -32.06
C ARG A 445 -13.25 39.62 -30.63
N GLN A 446 -12.27 40.51 -30.46
CA GLN A 446 -11.89 41.06 -29.16
C GLN A 446 -13.05 41.89 -28.61
N ARG A 447 -13.52 41.59 -27.39
CA ARG A 447 -14.42 42.46 -26.61
C ARG A 447 -13.57 43.21 -25.60
N THR A 448 -13.61 44.53 -25.65
CA THR A 448 -13.13 45.41 -24.58
C THR A 448 -14.11 45.38 -23.41
N PRO A 449 -13.63 45.38 -22.15
CA PRO A 449 -14.50 45.43 -20.98
C PRO A 449 -15.23 46.78 -20.90
N SER A 450 -16.46 46.76 -20.38
CA SER A 450 -17.29 47.95 -20.23
C SER A 450 -16.86 48.79 -19.03
N GLU A 451 -17.15 50.10 -19.05
CA GLU A 451 -16.80 51.05 -17.97
C GLU A 451 -17.34 50.63 -16.58
N ALA A 452 -18.40 49.82 -16.52
CA ALA A 452 -18.93 49.26 -15.28
C ALA A 452 -18.00 48.23 -14.60
N GLU A 453 -17.15 47.54 -15.38
CA GLU A 453 -16.18 46.54 -14.88
C GLU A 453 -14.93 47.21 -14.28
N ILE A 454 -14.59 48.41 -14.76
CA ILE A 454 -13.50 49.24 -14.22
C ILE A 454 -13.94 49.89 -12.90
N ALA A 455 -15.20 50.31 -12.80
CA ALA A 455 -15.75 50.88 -11.56
C ALA A 455 -15.82 49.86 -10.40
N ALA A 456 -16.06 48.58 -10.69
CA ALA A 456 -16.10 47.53 -9.67
C ALA A 456 -14.71 47.17 -9.11
N GLN A 457 -13.64 47.32 -9.90
CA GLN A 457 -12.27 47.05 -9.44
C GLN A 457 -11.70 48.18 -8.56
N LEU A 458 -12.15 49.42 -8.75
CA LEU A 458 -11.72 50.55 -7.92
C LEU A 458 -12.43 50.59 -6.54
N ALA A 459 -13.60 49.98 -6.40
CA ALA A 459 -14.33 49.92 -5.13
C ALA A 459 -13.75 48.92 -4.11
N VAL A 460 -13.02 47.90 -4.58
CA VAL A 460 -12.39 46.89 -3.70
C VAL A 460 -11.09 47.40 -3.06
N ALA A 461 -10.47 48.43 -3.63
CA ALA A 461 -9.22 49.01 -3.12
C ALA A 461 -9.41 50.03 -1.98
N SER A 462 -10.65 50.38 -1.60
CA SER A 462 -10.95 51.43 -0.60
C SER A 462 -11.40 50.90 0.77
N TRP A 463 -11.45 49.57 0.98
CA TRP A 463 -11.90 48.96 2.24
C TRP A 463 -10.76 48.55 3.20
N ASP A 464 -9.50 48.78 2.84
CA ASP A 464 -8.34 48.35 3.64
C ASP A 464 -7.67 49.48 4.45
N GLN A 465 -8.40 50.56 4.71
CA GLN A 465 -8.03 51.57 5.71
C GLN A 465 -9.28 52.08 6.45
N ARG A 466 -9.69 51.34 7.48
CA ARG A 466 -10.37 51.86 8.68
C ARG A 466 -10.32 50.85 9.83
#